data_AF-A0A9D2RU21-F1
#
_entry.id   AF-A0A9D2RU21-F1
#
_cell.length_a   1.000
_cell.length_b   1.000
_cell.length_c   1.000
_cell.angle_alpha   90.00
_cell.angle_beta   90.00
_cell.angle_gamma   90.00
#
_symmetry.space_group_name_H-M   'P 1'
#
loop_
_entity.id
_entity.type
_entity.pdbx_description
1 polymer ?
#
loop_
_entity_poly.entity_id
_entity_poly.type
_entity_poly.pdbx_seq_one_letter_code
_entity_poly.pdbx_strand_id
1 'polypeptide(L)'
;MNTKTASKARINLYDEENIIKKITYIYDDGSESKPLTVFKHIGMFKDSLLFGEEMDICFQILSPHRLQNYCSDVDEFEIINESEHTVTISAFGKTAEIKPYSTETVRA
;
A
#
# COMPACT_ATOMS: atom_id res chain seq x y z
N MET A 1 9.98 8.51 -23.71
CA MET A 1 9.59 7.29 -22.97
C MET A 1 8.09 7.33 -22.83
N ASN A 2 7.35 6.30 -23.25
CA ASN A 2 5.93 6.22 -22.90
C ASN A 2 5.87 6.01 -21.38
N THR A 3 5.53 7.05 -20.64
CA THR A 3 5.18 6.93 -19.23
C THR A 3 3.90 6.13 -19.19
N LYS A 4 4.01 4.83 -18.86
CA LYS A 4 2.83 4.03 -18.54
C LYS A 4 2.22 4.68 -17.30
N THR A 5 1.00 5.20 -17.45
CA THR A 5 0.25 5.74 -16.32
C THR A 5 -0.43 4.57 -15.64
N ALA A 6 -0.37 4.50 -14.32
CA ALA A 6 -1.11 3.52 -13.54
C ALA A 6 -2.18 4.26 -12.73
N SER A 7 -3.42 3.78 -12.76
CA SER A 7 -4.48 4.29 -11.89
C SER A 7 -4.68 3.42 -10.65
N LYS A 8 -3.95 2.31 -10.55
CA LYS A 8 -4.12 1.27 -9.55
C LYS A 8 -2.77 0.77 -9.04
N ALA A 9 -2.70 0.53 -7.74
CA ALA A 9 -1.61 -0.23 -7.12
C ALA A 9 -2.13 -1.48 -6.42
N ARG A 10 -1.35 -2.57 -6.50
CA ARG A 10 -1.56 -3.79 -5.73
C ARG A 10 -0.65 -3.76 -4.51
N ILE A 11 -1.25 -3.93 -3.34
CA ILE A 11 -0.57 -3.93 -2.04
C ILE A 11 -0.66 -5.34 -1.48
N ASN A 12 0.48 -6.01 -1.34
CA ASN A 12 0.55 -7.31 -0.69
C ASN A 12 1.01 -7.07 0.74
N LEU A 13 0.21 -7.48 1.71
CA LEU A 13 0.51 -7.27 3.12
C LEU A 13 1.51 -8.32 3.66
N TYR A 14 1.83 -8.14 4.95
CA TYR A 14 2.57 -8.93 5.95
C TYR A 14 3.99 -9.38 5.61
N ASP A 15 4.86 -8.38 5.60
CA ASP A 15 6.19 -8.48 6.21
C ASP A 15 6.05 -8.26 7.73
N GLU A 16 6.60 -9.14 8.58
CA GLU A 16 6.49 -9.03 10.05
C GLU A 16 7.05 -7.70 10.58
N GLU A 17 8.04 -7.12 9.90
CA GLU A 17 8.66 -5.85 10.34
C GLU A 17 7.91 -4.61 9.85
N ASN A 18 7.14 -4.73 8.75
CA ASN A 18 6.67 -3.58 7.98
C ASN A 18 5.18 -3.63 7.62
N ILE A 19 4.43 -4.70 7.90
CA ILE A 19 3.00 -4.91 7.53
C ILE A 19 2.73 -4.90 6.01
N ILE A 20 3.51 -4.20 5.20
CA ILE A 20 3.46 -4.21 3.74
C ILE A 20 4.67 -4.95 3.23
N LYS A 21 4.46 -6.04 2.49
CA LYS A 21 5.50 -6.86 1.90
C LYS A 21 5.99 -6.28 0.57
N LYS A 22 5.08 -5.80 -0.27
CA LYS A 22 5.39 -5.12 -1.53
C LYS A 22 4.21 -4.33 -2.07
N ILE A 23 4.52 -3.31 -2.87
CA ILE A 23 3.57 -2.58 -3.70
C ILE A 23 4.02 -2.65 -5.15
N THR A 24 3.08 -2.84 -6.07
CA THR A 24 3.30 -2.81 -7.53
C THR A 24 2.21 -1.99 -8.19
N TYR A 25 2.53 -1.29 -9.28
CA TYR A 25 1.53 -0.65 -10.13
C TYR A 25 0.88 -1.68 -11.03
N ILE A 26 -0.43 -1.51 -11.26
CA ILE A 26 -1.19 -2.22 -12.30
C ILE A 26 -1.50 -1.21 -13.39
N TYR A 27 -0.93 -1.42 -14.58
CA TYR A 27 -1.12 -0.57 -15.73
C TYR A 27 -2.43 -0.91 -16.47
N ASP A 28 -2.90 0.00 -17.32
CA ASP A 28 -4.15 -0.16 -18.09
C ASP A 28 -4.17 -1.40 -19.00
N ASP A 29 -3.00 -1.86 -19.43
CA ASP A 29 -2.84 -3.09 -20.23
C ASP A 29 -2.89 -4.37 -19.38
N GLY A 30 -3.14 -4.25 -18.07
CA GLY A 30 -3.16 -5.33 -17.09
C GLY A 30 -1.78 -5.82 -16.66
N SER A 31 -0.69 -5.25 -17.20
CA SER A 31 0.66 -5.61 -16.76
C SER A 31 0.97 -5.02 -15.38
N GLU A 32 1.79 -5.74 -14.62
CA GLU A 32 2.22 -5.35 -13.28
C GLU A 32 3.66 -4.82 -13.35
N SER A 33 3.96 -3.76 -12.60
CA SER A 33 5.31 -3.21 -12.49
C SER A 33 6.23 -4.15 -11.68
N LYS A 34 7.52 -3.84 -11.66
CA LYS A 34 8.39 -4.33 -10.60
C LYS A 34 7.93 -3.76 -9.24
N PRO A 35 8.20 -4.45 -8.12
CA PRO A 35 7.94 -3.90 -6.80
C PRO A 35 8.57 -2.53 -6.62
N LEU A 36 7.82 -1.60 -6.05
CA LEU A 36 8.32 -0.29 -5.71
C LEU A 36 9.39 -0.40 -4.64
N THR A 37 10.42 0.43 -4.74
CA THR A 37 11.44 0.57 -3.70
C THR A 37 10.77 1.07 -2.42
N VAL A 38 11.13 0.49 -1.28
CA VAL A 38 10.61 0.88 0.03
C VAL A 38 11.68 1.62 0.82
N PHE A 39 11.31 2.76 1.40
CA PHE A 39 12.10 3.47 2.38
C PHE A 39 11.34 3.57 3.70
N LYS A 40 11.92 3.02 4.76
CA LYS A 40 11.37 3.10 6.12
C LYS A 40 11.88 4.36 6.79
N HIS A 41 10.97 5.27 7.08
CA HIS A 41 11.25 6.47 7.85
C HIS A 41 10.84 6.23 9.31
N ILE A 42 11.82 6.10 10.20
CA ILE A 42 11.60 5.94 11.64
C ILE A 42 11.40 7.33 12.23
N GLY A 43 10.16 7.66 12.56
CA GLY A 43 9.78 8.98 13.04
C GLY A 43 9.84 9.06 14.57
N MET A 44 9.99 10.28 15.10
CA MET A 44 9.95 10.50 16.56
C MET A 44 8.59 10.15 17.20
N PHE A 45 7.52 10.16 16.42
CA PHE A 45 6.15 9.89 16.89
C PHE A 45 5.47 8.71 16.18
N LYS A 46 5.69 8.57 14.87
CA LYS A 46 5.11 7.51 14.04
C LYS A 46 6.08 7.13 12.93
N ASP A 47 6.20 5.84 12.69
CA ASP A 47 6.95 5.32 11.56
C ASP A 47 6.16 5.45 10.27
N SER A 48 6.87 5.58 9.15
CA SER A 48 6.27 5.66 7.83
C SER A 48 6.99 4.74 6.84
N LEU A 49 6.23 4.24 5.87
CA LEU A 49 6.71 3.48 4.73
C LEU A 49 6.45 4.30 3.48
N LEU A 50 7.52 4.62 2.76
CA LEU A 50 7.49 5.42 1.55
C LEU A 50 7.86 4.51 0.38
N PHE A 51 7.01 4.45 -0.64
CA PHE A 51 7.18 3.59 -1.80
C PHE A 51 7.34 4.41 -3.08
N GLY A 52 8.24 3.96 -3.95
CA GLY A 52 8.55 4.63 -5.21
C GLY A 52 9.80 5.51 -5.10
N GLU A 53 10.25 6.05 -6.23
CA GLU A 53 11.45 6.91 -6.28
C GLU A 53 11.16 8.31 -5.72
N GLU A 54 9.93 8.80 -5.88
CA GLU A 54 9.52 10.14 -5.45
C GLU A 54 8.49 10.11 -4.30
N MET A 55 8.51 9.03 -3.50
CA MET A 55 7.54 8.83 -2.41
C MET A 55 6.08 8.77 -2.92
N ASP A 56 5.90 8.19 -4.11
CA ASP A 56 4.64 8.07 -4.85
C ASP A 56 3.48 7.58 -3.97
N ILE A 57 3.72 6.54 -3.16
CA ILE A 57 2.73 5.98 -2.23
C ILE A 57 3.32 5.94 -0.82
N CYS A 58 2.63 6.55 0.14
CA CYS A 58 3.10 6.65 1.52
C CYS A 58 2.06 6.20 2.55
N PHE A 59 2.54 5.48 3.56
CA PHE A 59 1.73 5.03 4.70
C PHE A 59 2.37 5.44 6.03
N GLN A 60 1.55 5.95 6.95
CA GLN A 60 1.88 5.99 8.38
C GLN A 60 1.49 4.67 9.03
N ILE A 61 2.37 4.14 9.87
CA ILE A 61 2.07 3.01 10.75
C ILE A 61 1.45 3.56 12.03
N LEU A 62 0.16 3.29 12.25
CA LEU A 62 -0.56 3.81 13.42
C LEU A 62 -0.46 2.90 14.63
N SER A 63 -0.42 1.60 14.40
CA SER A 63 -0.30 0.54 15.41
C SER A 63 0.02 -0.76 14.68
N PRO A 64 0.26 -1.88 15.40
CA PRO A 64 0.27 -3.19 14.77
C PRO A 64 -0.98 -3.37 13.90
N HIS A 65 -0.78 -3.86 12.68
CA HIS A 65 -1.84 -4.12 11.69
C HIS A 65 -2.73 -2.92 11.34
N ARG A 66 -2.28 -1.68 11.56
CA ARG A 66 -3.04 -0.48 11.19
C ARG A 66 -2.20 0.52 10.43
N LEU A 67 -2.65 0.84 9.21
CA LEU A 67 -1.98 1.75 8.29
C LEU A 67 -2.91 2.90 7.91
N GLN A 68 -2.32 4.06 7.66
CA GLN A 68 -3.00 5.22 7.09
C GLN A 68 -2.23 5.73 5.88
N ASN A 69 -2.83 5.63 4.69
CA ASN A 69 -2.34 6.28 3.50
C ASN A 69 -2.51 7.80 3.63
N TYR A 70 -1.48 8.55 3.28
CA TYR A 70 -1.51 10.01 3.27
C TYR A 70 -0.94 10.63 1.98
N CYS A 71 -0.38 9.81 1.09
CA CYS A 71 0.07 10.20 -0.23
C CYS A 71 -0.07 9.00 -1.17
N SER A 72 -0.60 9.23 -2.38
CA SER A 72 -0.75 8.23 -3.44
C SER A 72 -0.90 8.96 -4.77
N ASP A 73 -0.20 8.47 -5.79
CA ASP A 73 -0.34 8.90 -7.19
C ASP A 73 -1.37 8.07 -7.98
N VAL A 74 -1.95 7.04 -7.34
CA VAL A 74 -3.04 6.20 -7.87
C VAL A 74 -4.36 6.43 -7.14
N ASP A 75 -5.47 6.08 -7.80
CA ASP A 75 -6.84 6.24 -7.30
C ASP A 75 -7.45 4.95 -6.74
N GLU A 76 -6.78 3.81 -6.92
CA GLU A 76 -7.24 2.49 -6.46
C GLU A 76 -6.11 1.69 -5.80
N PHE A 77 -6.42 1.08 -4.66
CA PHE A 77 -5.64 0.02 -4.05
C PHE A 77 -6.38 -1.31 -4.12
N GLU A 78 -5.74 -2.32 -4.69
CA GLU A 78 -6.11 -3.72 -4.48
C GLU A 78 -5.20 -4.31 -3.42
N ILE A 79 -5.78 -4.66 -2.29
CA ILE A 79 -5.04 -5.02 -1.08
C ILE A 79 -5.24 -6.50 -0.82
N ILE A 80 -4.15 -7.25 -0.83
CA ILE A 80 -4.12 -8.69 -0.59
C ILE A 80 -3.53 -8.90 0.80
N ASN A 81 -4.36 -9.35 1.73
CA ASN A 81 -3.91 -9.81 3.03
C ASN A 81 -3.66 -11.30 2.98
N GLU A 82 -2.44 -11.70 3.28
CA GLU A 82 -1.95 -13.05 3.04
C GLU A 82 -1.41 -13.59 4.42
N SER A 83 -1.75 -12.88 5.53
CA SER A 83 -1.53 -13.22 6.96
C SER A 83 -2.77 -13.75 7.70
N GLU A 84 -2.56 -14.21 8.95
CA GLU A 84 -3.61 -14.55 9.91
C GLU A 84 -4.23 -13.35 10.65
N HIS A 85 -3.70 -12.14 10.46
CA HIS A 85 -4.17 -10.94 11.16
C HIS A 85 -5.22 -10.19 10.34
N THR A 86 -6.17 -9.54 11.00
CA THR A 86 -6.98 -8.51 10.32
C THR A 86 -6.18 -7.21 10.28
N VAL A 87 -6.00 -6.65 9.08
CA VAL A 87 -5.28 -5.37 8.89
C VAL A 87 -6.28 -4.26 8.60
N THR A 88 -6.22 -3.17 9.36
CA THR A 88 -7.04 -1.99 9.12
C THR A 88 -6.28 -0.97 8.30
N ILE A 89 -6.81 -0.58 7.14
CA ILE A 89 -6.17 0.41 6.26
C ILE A 89 -7.13 1.56 6.03
N SER A 90 -6.67 2.77 6.32
CA SER A 90 -7.37 3.99 5.93
C SER A 90 -6.71 4.60 4.70
N ALA A 91 -7.44 4.72 3.61
CA ALA A 91 -6.98 5.32 2.35
C ALA A 91 -8.16 5.99 1.66
N PHE A 92 -7.90 7.06 0.92
CA PHE A 92 -8.93 7.72 0.11
C PHE A 92 -10.18 8.16 0.91
N GLY A 93 -9.98 8.60 2.16
CA GLY A 93 -11.08 8.97 3.07
C GLY A 93 -11.96 7.80 3.54
N LYS A 94 -11.60 6.56 3.21
CA LYS A 94 -12.30 5.32 3.60
C LYS A 94 -11.42 4.49 4.54
N THR A 95 -12.06 3.72 5.40
CA THR A 95 -11.37 2.73 6.25
C THR A 95 -11.88 1.34 5.87
N ALA A 96 -10.95 0.43 5.58
CA ALA A 96 -11.21 -0.95 5.23
C ALA A 96 -10.55 -1.90 6.23
N GLU A 97 -11.26 -2.96 6.60
CA GLU A 97 -10.73 -4.09 7.37
C GLU A 97 -10.44 -5.25 6.42
N ILE A 98 -9.16 -5.52 6.20
CA ILE A 98 -8.71 -6.59 5.31
C ILE A 98 -8.58 -7.86 6.17
N LYS A 99 -9.55 -8.76 6.02
CA LYS A 99 -9.59 -10.03 6.78
C LYS A 99 -8.40 -10.94 6.44
N PRO A 100 -8.07 -11.91 7.31
CA PRO A 100 -7.04 -12.89 7.02
C PRO A 100 -7.27 -13.58 5.66
N TYR A 101 -6.21 -13.74 4.87
CA TYR A 101 -6.23 -14.43 3.57
C TYR A 101 -7.29 -13.90 2.59
N SER A 102 -7.62 -12.61 2.65
CA SER A 102 -8.63 -11.98 1.81
C SER A 102 -8.06 -10.87 0.93
N THR A 103 -8.83 -10.48 -0.09
CA THR A 103 -8.50 -9.35 -0.96
C THR A 103 -9.62 -8.34 -0.89
N GLU A 104 -9.27 -7.07 -0.75
CA GLU A 104 -10.20 -5.96 -0.71
C GLU A 104 -9.74 -4.85 -1.66
N THR A 105 -10.68 -4.08 -2.19
CA THR A 105 -10.38 -2.94 -3.06
C THR A 105 -10.82 -1.64 -2.41
N VAL A 106 -9.94 -0.65 -2.36
CA VAL A 106 -10.20 0.68 -1.81
C VAL A 106 -9.95 1.72 -2.90
N ARG A 107 -10.90 2.63 -3.12
CA ARG A 107 -10.86 3.63 -4.20
C ARG A 107 -11.05 5.04 -3.65
N ALA A 108 -10.55 6.05 -4.38
CA ALA A 108 -10.96 7.46 -4.27
C ALA A 108 -12.47 7.65 -4.09
#